data_AF-A0A0M3I1B0-F1
#
_entry.id   AF-A0A0M3I1B0-F1
#
_cell.length_a   1.000
_cell.length_b   1.000
_cell.length_c   1.000
_cell.angle_alpha   90.00
_cell.angle_beta   90.00
_cell.angle_gamma   90.00
#
_symmetry.space_group_name_H-M   'P 1'
#
loop_
_entity.id
_entity.type
_entity.pdbx_description
1 polymer ?
#
loop_
_entity_poly.entity_id
_entity_poly.type
_entity_poly.pdbx_seq_one_letter_code
_entity_poly.pdbx_strand_id
1 'polypeptide(L)' 'MAFSLDHCVWIHNWDFRVDEWMLYENYSPVARGSRGFIEGRLWTRDGRLILSSAQEGLIRSSKCKHDS' A
#
# COMPACT_ATOMS: atom_id res chain seq x y z
N MET A 1 -14.43 -8.14 -1.11
CA MET A 1 -13.63 -8.59 0.04
C MET A 1 -12.16 -8.45 -0.31
N ALA A 2 -11.36 -7.88 0.58
CA ALA A 2 -9.92 -7.79 0.43
C ALA A 2 -9.23 -8.30 1.70
N PHE A 3 -8.06 -8.93 1.57
CA PHE A 3 -7.27 -9.46 2.67
C PHE A 3 -5.78 -9.27 2.37
N SER A 4 -4.97 -8.89 3.36
CA SER A 4 -3.52 -8.77 3.17
C SER A 4 -2.87 -10.14 3.14
N LEU A 5 -1.98 -10.40 2.19
CA LEU A 5 -1.23 -11.65 2.13
C LEU A 5 0.13 -11.51 2.80
N ASP A 6 0.83 -10.41 2.49
CA ASP A 6 2.09 -10.05 3.12
C ASP A 6 2.14 -8.54 3.42
N HIS A 7 3.22 -8.11 4.06
CA HIS A 7 3.58 -6.70 4.16
C HIS A 7 5.08 -6.59 4.49
N CYS A 8 5.83 -5.89 3.65
CA CYS A 8 7.25 -5.62 3.84
C CYS A 8 7.48 -4.12 3.96
N VAL A 9 8.37 -3.73 4.88
CA VAL A 9 8.68 -2.35 5.19
C VAL A 9 10.19 -2.18 5.32
N TRP A 10 10.71 -1.13 4.69
CA TRP A 10 12.09 -0.68 4.85
C TRP A 10 12.08 0.76 5.32
N ILE A 11 12.66 1.01 6.49
CA ILE A 11 12.83 2.34 7.05
C ILE A 11 14.22 2.83 6.67
N HIS A 12 14.26 3.93 5.92
CA HIS A 12 15.50 4.52 5.41
C HIS A 12 16.04 5.59 6.35
N ASN A 13 15.15 6.30 7.05
CA ASN A 13 15.50 7.39 7.95
C ASN A 13 14.72 7.30 9.27
N TRP A 14 15.43 7.39 10.40
CA TRP A 14 14.85 7.26 11.75
C TRP A 14 14.44 8.59 12.37
N ASP A 15 15.00 9.69 11.85
CA ASP A 15 14.71 11.04 12.30
C ASP A 15 13.42 11.55 11.66
N PHE A 16 12.27 11.20 12.24
CA PHE A 16 10.96 11.75 11.90
C PHE A 16 10.04 11.58 13.10
N ARG A 17 9.02 12.44 13.20
CA ARG A 17 8.01 12.32 14.25
C ARG A 17 6.69 11.88 13.65
N VAL A 18 6.08 10.87 14.26
CA VAL A 18 4.83 10.26 13.77
C VAL A 18 3.60 11.16 13.94
N ASP A 19 3.70 12.20 14.76
CA ASP A 19 2.67 13.22 15.00
C ASP A 19 2.82 14.45 14.08
N GLU A 20 3.79 14.44 13.16
CA GLU A 20 3.88 15.42 12.08
C GLU A 20 3.23 14.91 10.79
N TRP A 21 2.82 15.84 9.93
CA TRP A 21 2.25 15.49 8.64
C TRP A 21 3.25 14.76 7.75
N MET A 22 2.82 13.64 7.21
CA MET A 22 3.56 12.84 6.23
C MET A 22 2.66 12.54 5.03
N LEU A 23 3.26 12.47 3.84
CA LEU A 23 2.60 12.03 2.61
C LEU A 23 2.84 10.54 2.42
N TYR A 24 1.77 9.75 2.30
CA TYR A 24 1.87 8.34 1.92
C TYR A 24 1.44 8.16 0.45
N GLU A 25 2.43 8.08 -0.43
CA GLU A 25 2.27 7.79 -1.85
C GLU A 25 2.07 6.28 -2.03
N ASN A 26 1.05 5.88 -2.79
CA ASN A 26 0.79 4.48 -3.11
C ASN A 26 0.66 4.31 -4.62
N TYR A 27 1.31 3.28 -5.16
CA TYR A 27 1.27 2.92 -6.56
C TYR A 27 1.00 1.43 -6.73
N SER A 28 0.10 1.06 -7.63
CA SER A 28 -0.24 -0.34 -7.90
C SER A 28 0.05 -0.67 -9.37
N PRO A 29 1.17 -1.36 -9.65
CA PRO A 29 1.55 -1.67 -11.03
C PRO A 29 0.74 -2.82 -11.63
N VAL A 30 0.21 -3.72 -10.80
CA VAL A 30 -0.50 -4.91 -11.28
C VAL A 30 -1.59 -5.37 -10.33
N ALA A 31 -2.75 -5.71 -10.92
CA ALA A 31 -3.80 -6.49 -10.28
C ALA A 31 -4.22 -7.62 -11.21
N ARG A 32 -3.99 -8.87 -10.81
CA ARG A 32 -4.32 -10.04 -11.62
C ARG A 32 -4.53 -11.27 -10.73
N GLY A 33 -5.40 -12.19 -11.16
CA GLY A 33 -5.59 -13.46 -10.46
C GLY A 33 -6.13 -13.31 -9.05
N SER A 34 -7.03 -12.35 -8.84
CA SER A 34 -7.55 -11.96 -7.52
C SER A 34 -6.48 -11.46 -6.54
N ARG A 35 -5.33 -11.01 -7.02
CA ARG A 35 -4.30 -10.35 -6.19
C ARG A 35 -3.98 -8.96 -6.75
N GLY A 36 -3.60 -8.05 -5.87
CA GLY A 36 -3.08 -6.73 -6.20
C GLY A 36 -1.75 -6.52 -5.50
N PHE A 37 -0.74 -6.06 -6.26
CA PHE A 37 0.54 -5.63 -5.72
C PHE A 37 0.54 -4.11 -5.57
N ILE A 38 1.02 -3.63 -4.43
CA ILE A 38 1.03 -2.22 -4.05
C ILE A 38 2.42 -1.89 -3.50
N GLU A 39 2.99 -0.82 -4.01
CA GLU A 39 4.20 -0.18 -3.48
C GLU A 39 3.80 1.10 -2.76
N GLY A 40 4.38 1.36 -1.60
CA GLY A 40 4.15 2.56 -0.81
C GLY A 40 5.44 3.31 -0.51
N ARG A 41 5.34 4.63 -0.43
CA ARG A 41 6.43 5.52 -0.01
C ARG A 41 5.90 6.57 0.95
N LEU A 42 6.54 6.69 2.12
CA LEU A 42 6.20 7.67 3.13
C LEU A 42 7.22 8.80 3.12
N TRP A 43 6.74 10.03 2.96
CA TRP A 43 7.54 11.23 2.84
C TRP A 43 7.20 12.19 3.99
N THR A 44 8.21 12.86 4.54
CA THR A 44 7.98 14.00 5.44
C THR A 44 7.48 15.22 4.68
N ARG A 45 6.98 16.21 5.41
CA ARG A 45 6.53 17.49 4.83
C ARG A 45 7.63 18.26 4.10
N ASP A 46 8.89 18.12 4.53
CA ASP A 46 10.09 18.68 3.88
C ASP A 46 10.58 17.83 2.70
N GLY A 47 9.88 16.75 2.34
CA GLY A 47 10.12 15.97 1.12
C GLY A 47 11.15 14.86 1.25
N ARG A 48 11.52 14.45 2.46
CA ARG A 48 12.47 13.36 2.69
C ARG A 48 11.73 12.01 2.75
N LEU A 49 12.26 11.02 2.02
CA LEU A 49 11.75 9.65 2.06
C LEU A 49 12.11 8.99 3.39
N ILE A 50 11.11 8.53 4.13
CA ILE A 50 11.27 7.87 5.43
C ILE A 50 11.21 6.36 5.28
N LEU A 51 10.23 5.89 4.51
CA LEU A 51 9.87 4.48 4.48
C LEU A 51 9.44 4.09 3.07
N SER A 52 9.85 2.91 2.64
CA SER A 52 9.26 2.21 1.50
C SER A 52 8.55 0.95 1.97
N SER A 53 7.43 0.64 1.35
CA SER A 53 6.66 -0.57 1.63
C SER A 53 6.29 -1.30 0.35
N ALA A 54 6.10 -2.61 0.49
CA ALA A 54 5.53 -3.46 -0.53
C ALA A 54 4.45 -4.35 0.12
N GLN A 55 3.35 -4.54 -0.59
CA GLN A 55 2.22 -5.34 -0.11
C GLN A 55 1.54 -6.05 -1.27
N GLU A 56 1.30 -7.35 -1.13
CA GLU A 56 0.34 -8.09 -1.91
C GLU A 56 -0.95 -8.32 -1.10
N GLY A 57 -2.09 -8.04 -1.74
CA GLY A 57 -3.41 -8.30 -1.16
C GLY A 57 -4.24 -9.21 -2.06
N LEU A 58 -4.99 -10.12 -1.45
CA LEU A 58 -6.08 -10.83 -2.13
C LEU A 58 -7.26 -9.87 -2.28
N ILE A 59 -7.75 -9.68 -3.50
CA ILE A 59 -8.89 -8.82 -3.83
C ILE A 59 -9.92 -9.66 -4.58
N ARG A 60 -11.11 -9.80 -3.99
CA ARG A 60 -12.27 -10.49 -4.59
C ARG A 60 -13.45 -9.53 -4.68
N SER A 61 -13.94 -9.30 -5.89
CA SER A 61 -15.23 -8.64 -6.07
C SER A 61 -16.35 -9.58 -5.62
N SER A 62 -17.39 -9.04 -4.98
CA SER A 62 -18.65 -9.76 -4.85
C SER A 62 -19.19 -10.03 -6.26
N LYS A 63 -19.68 -11.25 -6.52
CA LYS A 63 -20.40 -11.50 -7.79
C LYS A 63 -21.50 -10.44 -7.93
N CYS A 64 -21.52 -9.72 -9.05
CA CYS A 64 -22.75 -9.07 -9.48
C CYS A 64 -23.74 -10.21 -9.74
N LYS A 65 -24.87 -10.23 -9.03
CA LYS A 65 -25.95 -11.14 -9.37
C LYS A 65 -26.45 -10.70 -10.75
N HIS A 66 -26.11 -11.44 -11.79
CA HIS A 66 -26.94 -11.45 -12.99
C HIS A 66 -28.16 -12.27 -12.59
N ASP A 67 -29.21 -11.59 -12.15
CA ASP A 67 -30.53 -12.21 -11.99
C ASP A 67 -30.92 -12.74 -13.38
N SER A 68 -31.09 -14.06 -13.48
CA SER A 68 -31.72 -14.76 -14.60
C SER A 68 -33.02 -15.36 -14.09
#